data_AF-A0A932U9A1-F1
#
_entry.id   AF-A0A932U9A1-F1
#
_cell.length_a   1.000
_cell.length_b   1.000
_cell.length_c   1.000
_cell.angle_alpha   90.00
_cell.angle_beta   90.00
_cell.angle_gamma   90.00
#
_symmetry.space_group_name_H-M   'P 1'
#
loop_
_entity.id
_entity.type
_entity.pdbx_description
1 polymer ?
#
loop_
_entity_poly.entity_id
_entity_poly.type
_entity_poly.pdbx_seq_one_letter_code
_entity_poly.pdbx_strand_id
1 'polypeptide(L)'
;MRVNNNNASLTFTVQDGTWFEYPNPKNSSFANSAVIVSARGSSAITLNVQGTTFKNIVNDSVNSGGDSTSTGTSSVTFSSNTVTVDSALNQEEISEARAGGVDFDSYGSSALNVVATGNMFDRASGGGVFSIGANGTSTLRARVESNTASN
;
A
#
# COMPACT_ATOMS: atom_id res chain seq x y z
N MET A 1 11.10 -1.61 0.40
CA MET A 1 11.33 -2.76 1.30
C MET A 1 10.32 -3.86 0.96
N ARG A 2 10.77 -5.11 0.80
CA ARG A 2 9.90 -6.25 0.49
C ARG A 2 10.01 -7.32 1.57
N VAL A 3 8.88 -7.77 2.10
CA VAL A 3 8.79 -8.87 3.07
C VAL A 3 7.81 -9.91 2.56
N ASN A 4 8.31 -11.10 2.24
CA ASN A 4 7.47 -12.26 1.90
C ASN A 4 7.39 -13.16 3.14
N ASN A 5 6.23 -13.25 3.78
CA ASN A 5 6.07 -14.00 5.02
C ASN A 5 5.40 -15.35 4.76
N ASN A 6 6.14 -16.44 4.96
CA ASN A 6 5.72 -17.77 4.53
C ASN A 6 5.40 -18.74 5.68
N ASN A 7 5.58 -18.40 6.97
CA ASN A 7 5.48 -19.41 8.04
C ASN A 7 5.12 -18.91 9.47
N ALA A 8 4.95 -17.62 9.72
CA ALA A 8 4.54 -17.11 11.04
C ALA A 8 3.66 -15.86 10.91
N SER A 9 2.99 -15.41 11.97
CA SER A 9 2.35 -14.08 11.93
C SER A 9 3.42 -12.98 12.04
N LEU A 10 3.32 -11.94 11.21
CA LEU A 10 4.27 -10.83 11.17
C LEU A 10 3.60 -9.54 11.62
N THR A 11 4.26 -8.78 12.49
CA THR A 11 3.96 -7.36 12.67
C THR A 11 5.04 -6.55 11.97
N PHE A 12 4.64 -5.69 11.05
CA PHE A 12 5.52 -4.75 10.37
C PHE A 12 5.08 -3.33 10.67
N THR A 13 5.98 -2.50 11.17
CA THR A 13 5.69 -1.12 11.54
C THR A 13 6.65 -0.17 10.84
N VAL A 14 6.09 0.81 10.15
CA VAL A 14 6.81 1.99 9.68
C VAL A 14 6.54 3.10 10.68
N GLN A 15 7.61 3.60 11.29
CA GLN A 15 7.53 4.56 12.38
C GLN A 15 7.21 5.97 11.86
N ASP A 16 6.60 6.77 12.72
CA ASP A 16 6.38 8.20 12.50
C ASP A 16 7.69 8.92 12.14
N GLY A 17 7.61 9.86 11.20
CA GLY A 17 8.75 10.58 10.66
C GLY A 17 9.60 9.80 9.64
N THR A 18 9.24 8.56 9.30
CA THR A 18 9.93 7.82 8.22
C THR A 18 9.67 8.49 6.86
N TRP A 19 10.71 8.53 6.02
CA TRP A 19 10.65 9.12 4.68
C TRP A 19 11.11 8.13 3.61
N PHE A 20 10.28 7.90 2.60
CA PHE A 20 10.62 7.16 1.40
C PHE A 20 10.55 8.08 0.20
N GLU A 21 11.62 8.13 -0.60
CA GLU A 21 11.64 8.92 -1.83
C GLU A 21 12.25 8.16 -2.98
N TYR A 22 11.64 8.30 -4.16
CA TYR A 22 12.16 7.75 -5.40
C TYR A 22 12.25 8.84 -6.49
N PRO A 23 13.36 9.58 -6.58
CA PRO A 23 13.41 10.85 -7.32
C PRO A 23 13.40 10.73 -8.86
N ASN A 24 13.38 9.53 -9.44
CA ASN A 24 13.35 9.35 -10.90
C ASN A 24 12.53 8.13 -11.35
N PRO A 25 11.20 8.24 -11.47
CA PRO A 25 10.32 7.16 -11.94
C PRO A 25 10.58 6.72 -13.39
N LYS A 26 11.13 7.59 -14.24
CA LYS A 26 11.18 7.38 -15.70
C LYS A 26 12.13 6.25 -16.14
N ASN A 27 13.13 5.91 -15.33
CA ASN A 27 14.17 4.94 -15.70
C ASN A 27 14.22 3.70 -14.80
N SER A 28 13.22 3.51 -13.94
CA SER A 28 13.18 2.34 -13.06
C SER A 28 12.36 1.23 -13.68
N SER A 29 13.02 0.19 -14.15
CA SER A 29 12.37 -1.06 -14.52
C SER A 29 11.86 -1.85 -13.30
N PHE A 30 12.12 -1.42 -12.05
CA PHE A 30 11.95 -2.28 -10.87
C PHE A 30 11.51 -1.65 -9.53
N ALA A 31 11.11 -0.38 -9.45
CA ALA A 31 10.65 0.19 -8.17
C ALA A 31 9.13 0.03 -7.96
N ASN A 32 8.69 -1.18 -7.60
CA ASN A 32 7.25 -1.52 -7.56
C ASN A 32 6.47 -1.07 -6.31
N SER A 33 7.09 -0.83 -5.15
CA SER A 33 6.48 -0.10 -4.03
C SER A 33 7.53 0.29 -2.98
N ALA A 34 7.26 1.30 -2.15
CA ALA A 34 8.14 1.60 -1.00
C ALA A 34 8.04 0.51 0.08
N VAL A 35 6.84 -0.04 0.32
CA VAL A 35 6.60 -1.17 1.23
C VAL A 35 5.78 -2.24 0.52
N ILE A 36 6.25 -3.49 0.51
CA ILE A 36 5.50 -4.66 0.04
C ILE A 36 5.47 -5.72 1.13
N VAL A 37 4.28 -6.12 1.58
CA VAL A 37 4.10 -7.20 2.57
C VAL A 37 3.03 -8.18 2.11
N SER A 38 3.37 -9.45 1.96
CA SER A 38 2.42 -10.49 1.51
C SER A 38 2.34 -11.67 2.46
N ALA A 39 1.13 -12.05 2.84
CA ALA A 39 0.83 -13.23 3.64
C ALA A 39 0.63 -14.46 2.74
N ARG A 40 0.93 -15.66 3.27
CA ARG A 40 0.67 -16.96 2.62
C ARG A 40 0.26 -18.01 3.64
N GLY A 41 -0.51 -19.01 3.20
CA GLY A 41 -1.03 -20.05 4.10
C GLY A 41 -1.80 -19.45 5.28
N SER A 42 -1.58 -19.97 6.49
CA SER A 42 -2.23 -19.49 7.72
C SER A 42 -1.58 -18.25 8.35
N SER A 43 -0.53 -17.68 7.73
CA SER A 43 0.11 -16.48 8.28
C SER A 43 -0.82 -15.27 8.24
N ALA A 44 -0.72 -14.43 9.28
CA ALA A 44 -1.37 -13.12 9.35
C ALA A 44 -0.32 -12.01 9.28
N ILE A 45 -0.69 -10.87 8.70
CA ILE A 45 0.11 -9.64 8.75
C ILE A 45 -0.63 -8.60 9.57
N THR A 46 0.07 -7.97 10.51
CA THR A 46 -0.32 -6.68 11.08
C THR A 46 0.62 -5.62 10.52
N LEU A 47 0.12 -4.78 9.62
CA LEU A 47 0.85 -3.68 9.02
C LEU A 47 0.42 -2.37 9.67
N ASN A 48 1.35 -1.64 10.28
CA ASN A 48 1.08 -0.31 10.84
C ASN A 48 2.01 0.72 10.17
N VAL A 49 1.44 1.65 9.43
CA VAL A 49 2.15 2.73 8.75
C VAL A 49 1.51 4.04 9.18
N GLN A 50 2.24 4.80 10.00
CA GLN A 50 1.74 6.03 10.58
C GLN A 50 2.75 7.16 10.43
N GLY A 51 2.27 8.38 10.14
CA GLY A 51 3.11 9.57 10.14
C GLY A 51 4.27 9.54 9.13
N THR A 52 4.15 8.69 8.11
CA THR A 52 5.21 8.45 7.12
C THR A 52 4.99 9.33 5.90
N THR A 53 6.08 9.79 5.28
CA THR A 53 6.02 10.45 3.96
C THR A 53 6.54 9.54 2.86
N PHE A 54 5.77 9.46 1.77
CA PHE A 54 6.12 8.78 0.53
C PHE A 54 6.17 9.81 -0.60
N LYS A 55 7.34 9.97 -1.22
CA LYS A 55 7.54 10.94 -2.30
C LYS A 55 7.99 10.25 -3.58
N ASN A 56 7.31 10.55 -4.69
CA ASN A 56 7.67 10.09 -6.04
C ASN A 56 7.76 8.57 -6.20
N ILE A 57 7.01 7.80 -5.39
CA ILE A 57 7.00 6.33 -5.54
C ILE A 57 6.31 5.95 -6.85
N VAL A 58 6.98 5.12 -7.66
CA VAL A 58 6.61 4.86 -9.07
C VAL A 58 5.30 4.07 -9.21
N ASN A 59 5.02 3.20 -8.26
CA ASN A 59 3.78 2.43 -8.15
C ASN A 59 3.24 2.64 -6.71
N ASP A 60 2.76 1.63 -6.00
CA ASP A 60 2.17 1.88 -4.69
C ASP A 60 3.19 2.34 -3.64
N SER A 61 2.86 3.35 -2.83
CA SER A 61 3.59 3.66 -1.60
C SER A 61 3.62 2.44 -0.68
N VAL A 62 2.48 1.76 -0.56
CA VAL A 62 2.34 0.54 0.21
C VAL A 62 1.48 -0.45 -0.56
N ASN A 63 1.98 -1.67 -0.73
CA ASN A 63 1.22 -2.81 -1.23
C ASN A 63 1.18 -3.89 -0.14
N SER A 64 -0.02 -4.28 0.29
CA SER A 64 -0.20 -5.42 1.19
C SER A 64 -1.24 -6.38 0.64
N GLY A 65 -0.88 -7.66 0.59
CA GLY A 65 -1.67 -8.65 -0.11
C GLY A 65 -1.57 -10.07 0.47
N GLY A 66 -2.22 -10.99 -0.23
CA GLY A 66 -2.04 -12.43 -0.06
C GLY A 66 -2.11 -13.14 -1.41
N ASP A 67 -1.97 -14.46 -1.40
CA ASP A 67 -2.22 -15.31 -2.56
C ASP A 67 -3.44 -16.23 -2.34
N SER A 68 -3.76 -17.06 -3.33
CA SER A 68 -4.88 -18.00 -3.27
C SER A 68 -4.78 -19.05 -2.15
N THR A 69 -3.63 -19.21 -1.51
CA THR A 69 -3.43 -20.12 -0.37
C THR A 69 -3.69 -19.46 0.98
N SER A 70 -3.92 -18.15 1.01
CA SER A 70 -4.00 -17.37 2.24
C SER A 70 -5.31 -17.63 3.00
N THR A 71 -5.19 -17.94 4.29
CA THR A 71 -6.30 -18.24 5.21
C THR A 71 -6.22 -17.47 6.53
N GLY A 72 -5.10 -16.82 6.82
CA GLY A 72 -4.93 -15.98 8.01
C GLY A 72 -5.76 -14.69 7.96
N THR A 73 -5.88 -14.01 9.10
CA THR A 73 -6.54 -12.69 9.20
C THR A 73 -5.50 -11.59 9.29
N SER A 74 -5.38 -10.76 8.26
CA SER A 74 -4.47 -9.62 8.23
C SER A 74 -5.18 -8.33 8.65
N SER A 75 -4.41 -7.40 9.20
CA SER A 75 -4.86 -6.07 9.59
C SER A 75 -3.88 -5.01 9.08
N VAL A 76 -4.41 -3.91 8.57
CA VAL A 76 -3.64 -2.76 8.07
C VAL A 76 -4.14 -1.50 8.75
N THR A 77 -3.23 -0.74 9.34
CA THR A 77 -3.44 0.65 9.74
C THR A 77 -2.55 1.53 8.88
N PHE A 78 -3.17 2.43 8.12
CA PHE A 78 -2.49 3.42 7.29
C PHE A 78 -3.02 4.81 7.69
N SER A 79 -2.31 5.53 8.56
CA SER A 79 -2.85 6.75 9.16
C SER A 79 -1.88 7.93 9.20
N SER A 80 -2.40 9.15 9.02
CA SER A 80 -1.60 10.38 9.11
C SER A 80 -0.37 10.38 8.19
N ASN A 81 -0.42 9.67 7.05
CA ASN A 81 0.67 9.63 6.09
C ASN A 81 0.52 10.72 5.03
N THR A 82 1.63 11.13 4.44
CA THR A 82 1.67 12.03 3.29
C THR A 82 2.21 11.27 2.09
N VAL A 83 1.49 11.32 0.97
CA VAL A 83 1.92 10.72 -0.28
C VAL A 83 1.92 11.79 -1.35
N THR A 84 3.10 12.10 -1.91
CA THR A 84 3.28 13.21 -2.85
C THR A 84 3.97 12.74 -4.12
N VAL A 85 3.53 13.26 -5.26
CA VAL A 85 4.20 13.08 -6.56
C VAL A 85 4.52 14.45 -7.15
N ASP A 86 5.79 14.67 -7.47
CA ASP A 86 6.24 15.91 -8.09
C ASP A 86 5.59 16.05 -9.48
N SER A 87 5.04 17.23 -9.78
CA SER A 87 4.29 17.48 -11.02
C SER A 87 5.11 17.26 -12.28
N ALA A 88 6.44 17.43 -12.22
CA ALA A 88 7.36 17.19 -13.32
C ALA A 88 7.49 15.70 -13.69
N LEU A 89 7.08 14.80 -12.78
CA LEU A 89 7.18 13.35 -12.94
C LEU A 89 5.86 12.70 -13.39
N ASN A 90 4.75 13.46 -13.37
CA ASN A 90 3.39 12.95 -13.59
C ASN A 90 2.85 13.24 -15.01
N GLN A 91 3.70 13.54 -16.00
CA GLN A 91 3.27 14.17 -17.26
C GLN A 91 3.53 13.38 -18.54
N GLU A 92 4.35 12.33 -18.56
CA GLU A 92 4.64 11.59 -19.81
C GLU A 92 4.78 10.08 -19.56
N GLU A 93 3.83 9.29 -20.09
CA GLU A 93 3.88 7.82 -20.24
C GLU A 93 4.02 6.96 -18.99
N ILE A 94 3.01 6.98 -18.12
CA ILE A 94 2.74 5.86 -17.22
C ILE A 94 1.31 5.39 -17.52
N SER A 95 1.12 4.58 -18.57
CA SER A 95 -0.22 4.12 -18.96
C SER A 95 -0.85 3.12 -17.97
N GLU A 96 -0.09 2.59 -17.01
CA GLU A 96 -0.57 1.55 -16.08
C GLU A 96 -0.03 1.59 -14.64
N ALA A 97 0.98 2.41 -14.31
CA ALA A 97 1.52 2.44 -12.93
C ALA A 97 0.74 3.41 -12.02
N ARG A 98 0.46 2.95 -10.80
CA ARG A 98 -0.27 3.67 -9.74
C ARG A 98 0.69 4.54 -8.93
N ALA A 99 1.25 5.59 -9.54
CA ALA A 99 2.26 6.42 -8.89
C ALA A 99 1.75 7.00 -7.55
N GLY A 100 2.36 6.56 -6.45
CA GLY A 100 2.03 7.01 -5.11
C GLY A 100 0.69 6.49 -4.58
N GLY A 101 0.11 5.43 -5.14
CA GLY A 101 -1.11 4.82 -4.60
C GLY A 101 -0.88 4.06 -3.29
N VAL A 102 -1.93 3.47 -2.73
CA VAL A 102 -1.83 2.35 -1.78
C VAL A 102 -2.78 1.24 -2.20
N ASP A 103 -2.36 -0.01 -1.99
CA ASP A 103 -3.09 -1.20 -2.42
C ASP A 103 -3.14 -2.23 -1.29
N PHE A 104 -4.35 -2.57 -0.84
CA PHE A 104 -4.60 -3.51 0.25
C PHE A 104 -5.59 -4.58 -0.17
N ASP A 105 -5.09 -5.78 -0.46
CA ASP A 105 -5.90 -6.85 -1.00
C ASP A 105 -5.90 -8.11 -0.13
N SER A 106 -7.03 -8.81 -0.11
CA SER A 106 -7.13 -10.18 0.40
C SER A 106 -7.42 -11.16 -0.72
N TYR A 107 -6.83 -12.35 -0.62
CA TYR A 107 -7.03 -13.46 -1.55
C TYR A 107 -7.33 -14.77 -0.77
N GLY A 108 -7.84 -15.77 -1.48
CA GLY A 108 -8.14 -17.08 -0.90
C GLY A 108 -9.37 -17.04 -0.01
N SER A 109 -9.25 -17.54 1.22
CA SER A 109 -10.30 -17.51 2.25
C SER A 109 -9.89 -16.67 3.47
N SER A 110 -8.93 -15.77 3.29
CA SER A 110 -8.40 -14.91 4.34
C SER A 110 -9.40 -13.84 4.77
N ALA A 111 -9.07 -13.12 5.85
CA ALA A 111 -9.78 -11.89 6.21
C ALA A 111 -8.80 -10.71 6.21
N LEU A 112 -9.27 -9.55 5.78
CA LEU A 112 -8.52 -8.30 5.81
C LEU A 112 -9.31 -7.21 6.53
N ASN A 113 -8.69 -6.62 7.54
CA ASN A 113 -9.20 -5.44 8.24
C ASN A 113 -8.33 -4.22 7.89
N VAL A 114 -8.92 -3.18 7.31
CA VAL A 114 -8.19 -1.95 6.96
C VAL A 114 -8.76 -0.77 7.73
N VAL A 115 -7.89 0.00 8.37
CA VAL A 115 -8.17 1.34 8.88
C VAL A 115 -7.27 2.33 8.15
N ALA A 116 -7.87 3.26 7.43
CA ALA A 116 -7.16 4.28 6.69
C ALA A 116 -7.68 5.66 7.05
N THR A 117 -6.90 6.46 7.78
CA THR A 117 -7.41 7.74 8.29
C THR A 117 -6.40 8.88 8.31
N GLY A 118 -6.85 10.07 7.95
CA GLY A 118 -6.04 11.28 8.06
C GLY A 118 -4.86 11.33 7.08
N ASN A 119 -4.89 10.57 5.98
CA ASN A 119 -3.80 10.59 5.00
C ASN A 119 -4.01 11.70 3.97
N MET A 120 -2.91 12.30 3.54
CA MET A 120 -2.87 13.28 2.46
C MET A 120 -2.24 12.65 1.22
N PHE A 121 -2.93 12.73 0.09
CA PHE A 121 -2.43 12.33 -1.21
C PHE A 121 -2.41 13.58 -2.10
N ASP A 122 -1.23 14.01 -2.50
CA ASP A 122 -1.04 15.16 -3.37
C ASP A 122 -0.41 14.71 -4.68
N ARG A 123 -1.15 14.86 -5.79
CA ARG A 123 -0.75 14.43 -7.15
C ARG A 123 -0.46 12.94 -7.32
N ALA A 124 -0.75 12.11 -6.32
CA ALA A 124 -0.78 10.66 -6.49
C ALA A 124 -1.78 10.30 -7.61
N SER A 125 -1.36 9.51 -8.59
CA SER A 125 -2.10 9.28 -9.85
C SER A 125 -2.03 7.82 -10.31
N GLY A 126 -2.83 7.47 -11.34
CA GLY A 126 -2.91 6.12 -11.91
C GLY A 126 -4.24 5.40 -11.63
N GLY A 127 -4.22 4.06 -11.49
CA GLY A 127 -5.42 3.21 -11.29
C GLY A 127 -6.14 3.35 -9.94
N GLY A 128 -5.65 4.21 -9.05
CA GLY A 128 -6.30 4.55 -7.77
C GLY A 128 -5.32 5.18 -6.78
N VAL A 129 -5.72 6.29 -6.14
CA VAL A 129 -5.03 6.86 -4.97
C VAL A 129 -5.06 5.89 -3.80
N PHE A 130 -6.12 5.06 -3.75
CA PHE A 130 -6.39 4.09 -2.71
C PHE A 130 -7.15 2.90 -3.31
N SER A 131 -6.63 1.68 -3.16
CA SER A 131 -7.26 0.43 -3.56
C SER A 131 -7.41 -0.49 -2.35
N ILE A 132 -8.61 -1.02 -2.13
CA ILE A 132 -8.87 -2.06 -1.13
C ILE A 132 -9.76 -3.14 -1.74
N GLY A 133 -9.29 -4.37 -1.76
CA GLY A 133 -9.97 -5.49 -2.41
C GLY A 133 -10.07 -6.75 -1.57
N ALA A 134 -11.07 -7.56 -1.93
CA ALA A 134 -11.19 -8.95 -1.55
C ALA A 134 -11.50 -9.79 -2.78
N ASN A 135 -10.78 -10.90 -2.94
CA ASN A 135 -10.94 -11.83 -4.05
C ASN A 135 -11.15 -13.26 -3.54
N GLY A 136 -12.01 -14.02 -4.22
CA GLY A 136 -12.39 -15.37 -3.84
C GLY A 136 -13.47 -15.37 -2.75
N THR A 137 -13.25 -16.12 -1.67
CA THR A 137 -14.17 -16.21 -0.53
C THR A 137 -13.68 -15.41 0.68
N SER A 138 -12.67 -14.55 0.49
CA SER A 138 -12.12 -13.72 1.54
C SER A 138 -13.13 -12.69 2.05
N THR A 139 -12.92 -12.24 3.28
CA THR A 139 -13.76 -11.20 3.89
C THR A 139 -12.97 -9.91 4.06
N LEU A 140 -13.63 -8.78 3.77
CA LEU A 140 -13.05 -7.44 3.92
C LEU A 140 -13.87 -6.63 4.91
N ARG A 141 -13.18 -5.97 5.83
CA ARG A 141 -13.71 -4.85 6.63
C ARG A 141 -12.80 -3.65 6.44
N ALA A 142 -13.35 -2.54 5.97
CA ALA A 142 -12.59 -1.32 5.77
C ALA A 142 -13.28 -0.13 6.45
N ARG A 143 -12.48 0.69 7.12
CA ARG A 143 -12.87 2.02 7.60
C ARG A 143 -11.91 3.04 6.99
N VAL A 144 -12.44 3.88 6.11
CA VAL A 144 -11.67 4.90 5.37
C VAL A 144 -12.30 6.26 5.67
N GLU A 145 -11.59 7.12 6.41
CA GLU A 145 -12.15 8.38 6.92
C GLU A 145 -11.12 9.50 6.94
N SER A 146 -11.55 10.73 6.65
CA SER A 146 -10.71 11.93 6.80
C SER A 146 -9.42 11.91 5.95
N ASN A 147 -9.43 11.23 4.81
CA ASN A 147 -8.33 11.27 3.84
C ASN A 147 -8.59 12.38 2.82
N THR A 148 -7.54 13.08 2.40
CA THR A 148 -7.62 14.13 1.38
C THR A 148 -6.83 13.72 0.16
N ALA A 149 -7.42 13.83 -1.02
CA ALA A 149 -6.73 13.65 -2.29
C ALA A 149 -6.84 14.93 -3.13
N SER A 150 -5.70 15.47 -3.55
CA SER A 150 -5.58 16.64 -4.43
C SER A 150 -4.71 16.33 -5.65
N ASN A 151 -4.88 17.14 -6.69
CA ASN A 151 -4.09 17.11 -7.92
C ASN A 151 -3.46 18.49 -8.16
#